data_AF-A0AAV0YA31-F1
#
_entry.id   AF-A0AAV0YA31-F1
#
_cell.length_a   1.000
_cell.length_b   1.000
_cell.length_c   1.000
_cell.angle_alpha   90.00
_cell.angle_beta   90.00
_cell.angle_gamma   90.00
#
_symmetry.space_group_name_H-M   'P 1'
#
loop_
_entity.id
_entity.type
_entity.pdbx_description
1 polymer ?
#
loop_
_entity_poly.entity_id
_entity_poly.type
_entity_poly.pdbx_seq_one_letter_code
_entity_poly.pdbx_strand_id
1 'polypeptide(L)'
;MSGKYTGLQARIKQVCPHAVYVPCSAHSLNLVGKCAANCCFLAEDFFNLIQNLYVFFSSSTYRWQILSKQLQGNVTIKMLSGTRWSARHDACFSLSYNWKEIIKALEEFENNKLEKPQTRCEPGVC
;
A
#
# COMPACT_ATOMS: atom_id res chain seq x y z
N MET A 1 15.22 6.02 13.91
CA MET A 1 16.41 5.33 14.47
C MET A 1 17.60 6.26 14.69
N SER A 2 17.73 7.36 13.94
CA SER A 2 18.82 8.34 13.98
C SER A 2 18.59 9.52 14.94
N GLY A 3 17.75 9.36 15.98
CA GLY A 3 17.44 10.46 16.90
C GLY A 3 18.65 10.83 17.76
N LYS A 4 18.99 12.13 17.79
CA LYS A 4 20.18 12.67 18.49
C LYS A 4 20.15 12.50 20.00
N TYR A 5 18.98 12.62 20.62
CA TYR A 5 18.86 12.68 22.10
C TYR A 5 18.34 11.37 22.70
N THR A 6 17.26 10.82 22.15
CA THR A 6 16.59 9.63 22.69
C THR A 6 16.47 8.48 21.67
N GLY A 7 17.01 8.67 20.47
CA GLY A 7 16.97 7.67 19.41
C GLY A 7 17.89 6.48 19.68
N LEU A 8 17.65 5.38 18.98
CA LEU A 8 18.45 4.15 19.09
C LEU A 8 19.95 4.42 18.89
N GLN A 9 20.31 5.25 17.91
CA GLN A 9 21.68 5.70 17.69
C GLN A 9 22.31 6.32 18.96
N ALA A 10 21.59 7.24 19.63
CA ALA A 10 22.10 7.93 20.82
C ALA A 10 22.32 6.96 21.99
N ARG A 11 21.38 6.02 22.20
CA ARG A 11 21.50 4.99 23.26
C ARG A 11 22.66 4.03 23.01
N ILE A 12 22.89 3.62 21.76
CA ILE A 12 24.04 2.77 21.40
C ILE A 12 25.36 3.51 21.65
N LYS A 13 25.44 4.79 21.27
CA LYS A 13 26.64 5.62 21.51
C LYS A 13 26.93 5.87 22.99
N GLN A 14 25.92 5.89 23.86
CA GLN A 14 26.12 6.01 25.31
C GLN A 14 26.87 4.80 25.88
N VAL A 15 26.61 3.60 25.37
CA VAL A 15 27.26 2.36 25.82
C VAL A 15 28.59 2.12 25.09
N CYS A 16 28.65 2.45 23.80
CA CYS A 16 29.84 2.30 22.96
C CYS A 16 30.10 3.59 22.17
N PRO A 17 30.92 4.53 22.70
CA PRO A 17 31.17 5.83 22.07
C PRO A 17 31.80 5.75 20.67
N HIS A 18 32.54 4.67 20.40
CA HIS A 18 33.23 4.41 19.13
C HIS A 18 32.33 3.77 18.07
N ALA A 19 31.09 3.41 18.40
CA ALA A 19 30.17 2.81 17.44
C ALA A 19 29.82 3.82 16.32
N VAL A 20 30.05 3.42 15.09
CA VAL A 20 29.68 4.19 13.90
C VAL A 20 28.23 3.88 13.53
N TYR A 21 27.42 4.93 13.41
CA TYR A 21 26.05 4.82 12.92
C TYR A 21 26.02 5.10 11.42
N VAL A 22 25.51 4.13 10.66
CA VAL A 22 25.29 4.26 9.21
C VAL A 22 23.78 4.19 8.95
N PRO A 23 23.17 5.20 8.30
CA PRO A 23 21.76 5.13 7.94
C PRO A 23 21.53 4.03 6.91
N CYS A 24 20.39 3.33 7.02
CA CYS A 24 20.02 2.29 6.07
C CYS A 24 19.66 2.91 4.71
N SER A 25 20.40 2.57 3.65
CA SER A 25 20.16 3.07 2.30
C SER A 25 18.73 2.80 1.81
N ALA A 26 18.17 1.62 2.12
CA ALA A 26 16.79 1.29 1.76
C ALA A 26 15.76 2.19 2.47
N HIS A 27 16.01 2.55 3.73
CA HIS A 27 15.15 3.47 4.47
C HIS A 27 15.25 4.90 3.91
N SER A 28 16.48 5.36 3.63
CA SER A 28 16.71 6.67 2.99
C SER A 28 16.02 6.76 1.63
N LEU A 29 16.12 5.71 0.81
CA LEU A 29 15.46 5.65 -0.49
C LEU A 29 13.93 5.71 -0.35
N ASN A 30 13.36 4.96 0.61
CA ASN A 30 11.93 5.03 0.89
C ASN A 30 11.47 6.43 1.32
N LEU A 31 12.27 7.15 2.12
CA LEU A 31 11.96 8.52 2.52
C LEU A 31 11.94 9.47 1.31
N VAL A 32 12.95 9.39 0.43
CA VAL A 32 13.00 10.19 -0.79
C VAL A 32 11.81 9.88 -1.70
N GLY A 33 11.54 8.59 -1.97
CA GLY A 33 10.40 8.18 -2.79
C GLY A 33 9.05 8.58 -2.21
N LYS A 34 8.90 8.52 -0.87
CA LYS A 34 7.70 9.03 -0.18
C LYS A 34 7.56 10.54 -0.36
N CYS A 35 8.63 11.30 -0.19
CA CYS A 35 8.60 12.75 -0.35
C CYS A 35 8.21 13.13 -1.79
N ALA A 36 8.83 12.48 -2.79
CA ALA A 36 8.55 12.72 -4.20
C ALA A 36 7.09 12.37 -4.59
N ALA A 37 6.54 11.28 -4.05
CA ALA A 37 5.14 10.93 -4.28
C ALA A 37 4.19 11.94 -3.62
N ASN A 38 4.48 12.35 -2.38
CA ASN A 38 3.62 13.23 -1.60
C ASN A 38 3.68 14.71 -2.02
N CYS A 39 4.73 15.14 -2.75
CA CYS A 39 4.79 16.51 -3.25
C CYS A 39 4.00 16.71 -4.55
N CYS A 40 3.44 15.64 -5.12
CA CYS A 40 2.64 15.66 -6.34
C CYS A 40 1.22 15.21 -6.02
N PHE A 41 0.25 16.13 -6.08
CA PHE A 41 -1.16 15.82 -5.77
C PHE A 41 -1.72 14.67 -6.60
N LEU A 42 -1.42 14.62 -7.90
CA LEU A 42 -1.86 13.53 -8.78
C LEU A 42 -1.30 12.17 -8.35
N ALA A 43 -0.05 12.14 -7.90
CA ALA A 43 0.55 10.90 -7.41
C ALA A 43 -0.03 10.50 -6.05
N GLU A 44 -0.27 11.47 -5.16
CA GLU A 44 -0.93 11.23 -3.87
C GLU A 44 -2.34 10.65 -4.04
N ASP A 45 -3.16 11.26 -4.90
CA ASP A 45 -4.52 10.78 -5.20
C ASP A 45 -4.49 9.37 -5.79
N PHE A 46 -3.58 9.10 -6.73
CA PHE A 46 -3.40 7.77 -7.29
C PHE A 46 -3.03 6.71 -6.23
N PHE A 47 -2.11 7.04 -5.33
CA PHE A 47 -1.72 6.13 -4.25
C PHE A 47 -2.85 5.95 -3.22
N ASN A 48 -3.63 6.99 -2.94
CA ASN A 48 -4.83 6.89 -2.10
C ASN A 48 -5.86 5.94 -2.74
N LEU A 49 -6.07 6.02 -4.05
CA LEU A 49 -6.95 5.09 -4.76
C LEU A 49 -6.49 3.63 -4.63
N ILE A 50 -5.20 3.36 -4.84
CA ILE A 50 -4.64 2.00 -4.63
C ILE A 50 -4.87 1.51 -3.20
N GLN A 51 -4.62 2.37 -2.22
CA GLN A 51 -4.79 2.02 -0.82
C GLN A 51 -6.27 1.74 -0.49
N ASN A 52 -7.19 2.54 -1.03
CA ASN A 52 -8.63 2.35 -0.85
C ASN A 52 -9.11 1.04 -1.47
N LEU A 53 -8.65 0.70 -2.68
CA LEU A 53 -8.93 -0.60 -3.30
C LEU A 53 -8.44 -1.75 -2.41
N TYR A 54 -7.20 -1.68 -1.93
CA TYR A 54 -6.68 -2.69 -1.01
C TYR A 54 -7.54 -2.82 0.25
N VAL A 55 -7.91 -1.72 0.89
CA VAL A 55 -8.75 -1.70 2.11
C VAL A 55 -10.14 -2.26 1.81
N PHE A 56 -10.75 -1.89 0.69
CA PHE A 56 -12.07 -2.39 0.29
C PHE A 56 -12.10 -3.91 0.24
N PHE A 57 -11.14 -4.54 -0.45
CA PHE A 57 -11.08 -6.00 -0.55
C PHE A 57 -10.62 -6.67 0.75
N SER A 58 -9.61 -6.12 1.43
CA SER A 58 -9.02 -6.75 2.62
C SER A 58 -9.90 -6.65 3.87
N SER A 59 -10.85 -5.71 3.90
CA SER A 59 -11.79 -5.53 5.01
C SER A 59 -12.83 -6.65 5.17
N SER A 60 -12.98 -7.52 4.17
CA SER A 60 -13.96 -8.61 4.19
C SER A 60 -13.39 -9.86 3.53
N THR A 61 -13.46 -11.00 4.24
CA THR A 61 -13.04 -12.30 3.70
C THR A 61 -13.84 -12.68 2.46
N TYR A 62 -15.13 -12.33 2.41
CA TYR A 62 -15.98 -12.51 1.24
C TYR A 62 -15.51 -11.67 0.04
N ARG A 63 -15.21 -10.37 0.27
CA ARG A 63 -14.70 -9.50 -0.80
C ARG A 63 -13.36 -10.01 -1.35
N TRP A 64 -12.49 -10.45 -0.44
CA TRP A 64 -11.21 -11.04 -0.79
C TRP A 64 -11.34 -12.34 -1.59
N GLN A 65 -12.33 -13.19 -1.28
CA GLN A 65 -12.60 -14.42 -2.02
C GLN A 65 -13.04 -14.14 -3.46
N ILE A 66 -13.93 -13.18 -3.68
CA ILE A 66 -14.35 -12.77 -5.03
C ILE A 66 -13.15 -12.28 -5.83
N LEU A 67 -12.35 -11.37 -5.27
CA LEU A 67 -11.12 -10.90 -5.91
C LEU A 67 -10.19 -12.08 -6.24
N SER A 68 -9.94 -12.97 -5.28
CA SER A 68 -9.04 -14.12 -5.47
C SER A 68 -9.52 -15.05 -6.58
N LYS A 69 -10.84 -15.23 -6.72
CA LYS A 69 -11.45 -16.01 -7.81
C LYS A 69 -11.20 -15.35 -9.16
N GLN A 70 -11.35 -14.03 -9.26
CA GLN A 70 -11.08 -13.29 -10.50
C GLN A 70 -9.59 -13.29 -10.86
N LEU A 71 -8.70 -13.23 -9.86
CA LEU A 71 -7.25 -13.23 -10.05
C LEU A 71 -6.66 -14.59 -10.46
N GLN A 72 -7.36 -15.71 -10.21
CA GLN A 72 -6.94 -17.06 -10.61
C GLN A 72 -5.51 -17.45 -10.17
N GLY A 73 -5.07 -17.00 -8.99
CA GLY A 73 -3.73 -17.27 -8.46
C GLY A 73 -2.63 -16.31 -8.92
N ASN A 74 -2.96 -15.27 -9.69
CA ASN A 74 -2.03 -14.17 -10.00
C ASN A 74 -1.66 -13.35 -8.76
N VAL A 75 -0.69 -12.43 -8.93
CA VAL A 75 -0.25 -11.51 -7.87
C VAL A 75 -1.43 -10.73 -7.29
N THR A 76 -1.61 -10.80 -5.98
CA THR A 76 -2.68 -10.07 -5.29
C THR A 76 -2.37 -8.58 -5.13
N ILE A 77 -3.42 -7.77 -5.04
CA ILE A 77 -3.31 -6.32 -4.74
C ILE A 77 -2.49 -6.13 -3.46
N LYS A 78 -1.55 -5.17 -3.49
CA LYS A 78 -0.67 -4.87 -2.35
C LYS A 78 -1.04 -3.57 -1.67
N MET A 79 -0.88 -3.57 -0.35
CA MET A 79 -1.00 -2.39 0.49
C MET A 79 0.22 -1.48 0.31
N LEU A 80 0.03 -0.17 0.42
CA LEU A 80 1.15 0.74 0.59
C LEU A 80 1.79 0.57 1.96
N SER A 81 3.10 0.73 2.03
CA SER A 81 3.84 0.67 3.29
C SER A 81 4.70 1.91 3.45
N GLY A 82 4.62 2.52 4.63
CA GLY A 82 5.52 3.61 5.01
C GLY A 82 6.94 3.15 5.34
N THR A 83 7.19 1.84 5.50
CA THR A 83 8.48 1.30 5.96
C THR A 83 9.18 0.44 4.91
N ARG A 84 8.45 -0.23 4.01
CA ARG A 84 9.02 -1.04 2.93
C ARG A 84 9.16 -0.22 1.65
N TRP A 85 10.40 0.00 1.24
CA TRP A 85 10.72 0.85 0.07
C TRP A 85 10.10 0.34 -1.25
N SER A 86 10.00 -0.99 -1.43
CA SER A 86 9.42 -1.60 -2.64
C SER A 86 7.90 -1.52 -2.68
N ALA A 87 7.21 -1.23 -1.57
CA ALA A 87 5.77 -1.43 -1.46
C ALA A 87 4.96 -0.61 -2.48
N ARG A 88 5.42 0.60 -2.83
CA ARG A 88 4.78 1.40 -3.88
C ARG A 88 4.90 0.74 -5.25
N HIS A 89 6.09 0.22 -5.57
CA HIS A 89 6.31 -0.51 -6.81
C HIS A 89 5.45 -1.77 -6.86
N ASP A 90 5.45 -2.57 -5.79
CA ASP A 90 4.68 -3.80 -5.69
C ASP A 90 3.17 -3.53 -5.85
N ALA A 91 2.68 -2.43 -5.26
CA ALA A 91 1.29 -2.00 -5.36
C ALA A 91 0.93 -1.57 -6.79
N CYS A 92 1.73 -0.70 -7.41
CA CYS A 92 1.55 -0.30 -8.82
C CYS A 92 1.58 -1.51 -9.75
N PHE A 93 2.56 -2.40 -9.58
CA PHE A 93 2.72 -3.60 -10.40
C PHE A 93 1.50 -4.52 -10.26
N SER A 94 1.07 -4.82 -9.03
CA SER A 94 -0.09 -5.68 -8.79
C SER A 94 -1.39 -5.12 -9.37
N LEU A 95 -1.56 -3.79 -9.35
CA LEU A 95 -2.71 -3.12 -9.95
C LEU A 95 -2.64 -3.20 -11.48
N SER A 96 -1.52 -2.79 -12.08
CA SER A 96 -1.39 -2.75 -13.55
C SER A 96 -1.46 -4.13 -14.17
N TYR A 97 -0.90 -5.15 -13.49
CA TYR A 97 -0.84 -6.51 -13.99
C TYR A 97 -2.23 -7.17 -14.00
N ASN A 98 -3.09 -6.85 -13.03
CA ASN A 98 -4.41 -7.46 -12.88
C ASN A 98 -5.57 -6.47 -13.10
N TRP A 99 -5.34 -5.40 -13.86
CA TRP A 99 -6.32 -4.32 -13.98
C TRP A 99 -7.70 -4.83 -14.41
N LYS A 100 -7.74 -5.73 -15.40
CA LYS A 100 -8.98 -6.28 -15.95
C LYS A 100 -9.73 -7.12 -14.92
N GLU A 101 -9.02 -7.93 -14.16
CA GLU A 101 -9.55 -8.84 -13.14
C GLU A 101 -10.08 -8.07 -11.94
N ILE A 102 -9.39 -6.99 -11.55
CA ILE A 102 -9.84 -6.08 -10.49
C ILE A 102 -11.14 -5.40 -10.91
N ILE A 103 -11.22 -4.85 -12.13
CA ILE A 103 -12.46 -4.24 -12.64
C ILE A 103 -13.62 -5.24 -12.65
N LYS A 104 -13.41 -6.47 -13.15
CA LYS A 104 -14.43 -7.52 -13.10
C LYS A 104 -14.92 -7.84 -11.69
N ALA A 105 -14.00 -7.88 -10.72
CA ALA A 105 -14.36 -8.09 -9.32
C ALA A 105 -15.23 -6.96 -8.78
N LEU A 106 -14.94 -5.69 -9.13
CA LEU A 106 -15.73 -4.53 -8.73
C LEU A 106 -17.12 -4.53 -9.38
N GLU A 107 -17.20 -4.83 -10.69
CA GLU A 107 -18.45 -4.97 -11.43
C GLU A 107 -19.36 -6.07 -10.83
N GLU A 108 -18.76 -7.15 -10.31
CA GLU A 108 -19.51 -8.21 -9.61
C GLU A 108 -20.22 -7.69 -8.35
N PHE A 109 -19.59 -6.79 -7.59
CA PHE A 109 -20.24 -6.14 -6.44
C PHE A 109 -21.32 -5.15 -6.86
N GLU A 110 -21.03 -4.31 -7.85
CA GLU A 110 -21.96 -3.27 -8.31
C GLU A 110 -23.29 -3.87 -8.78
N ASN A 111 -23.21 -4.97 -9.54
CA ASN A 111 -24.35 -5.66 -10.14
C ASN A 111 -25.07 -6.62 -9.17
N ASN A 112 -24.45 -6.98 -8.05
CA ASN A 112 -25.06 -7.87 -7.07
C ASN A 112 -26.08 -7.11 -6.20
N LYS A 113 -27.38 -7.26 -6.53
CA LYS A 113 -28.49 -6.60 -5.83
C LYS A 113 -28.66 -7.04 -4.36
N LEU A 114 -28.02 -8.13 -3.94
CA LEU A 114 -28.03 -8.61 -2.56
C LEU A 114 -26.97 -7.93 -1.69
N GLU A 115 -26.00 -7.24 -2.31
CA GLU A 115 -25.01 -6.47 -1.58
C GLU A 115 -25.60 -5.25 -0.89
N LYS A 116 -25.02 -4.90 0.26
CA LYS A 116 -25.38 -3.67 0.97
C LYS A 116 -25.18 -2.48 0.02
N PRO A 117 -26.08 -1.48 0.00
CA PRO A 117 -25.93 -0.30 -0.84
C PRO A 117 -24.56 0.39 -0.68
N GLN A 118 -24.02 0.39 0.55
CA GLN A 118 -22.67 0.87 0.84
C GLN A 118 -21.61 0.09 0.05
N THR A 119 -21.60 -1.24 0.07
CA THR A 119 -20.64 -2.07 -0.70
C THR A 119 -20.74 -1.84 -2.21
N ARG A 120 -21.92 -1.45 -2.72
CA ARG A 120 -22.15 -1.17 -4.15
C ARG A 120 -21.64 0.20 -4.58
N CYS A 121 -21.61 1.18 -3.68
CA CYS A 121 -21.17 2.56 -3.96
C CYS A 121 -19.73 2.86 -3.48
N GLU A 122 -19.25 2.15 -2.45
CA GLU A 122 -17.89 2.22 -1.91
C GLU A 122 -16.77 1.92 -2.93
N PRO A 123 -16.93 1.07 -3.97
CA PRO A 123 -15.91 0.91 -5.00
C PRO A 123 -15.67 2.16 -5.84
N GLY A 124 -16.53 3.19 -5.75
CA GLY A 124 -16.22 4.59 -6.01
C GLY A 124 -15.20 4.88 -7.11
N VAL A 125 -15.43 4.34 -8.31
CA VAL A 125 -14.77 4.81 -9.53
C VAL A 125 -15.50 6.08 -9.95
N CYS A 126 -15.24 7.17 -9.24
CA CYS A 126 -15.62 8.53 -9.61
C CYS A 126 -14.35 9.35 -9.83
#